data_AF-A0A2E7V1Q9-F1
#
_entry.id   AF-A0A2E7V1Q9-F1
#
_cell.length_a   1.000
_cell.length_b   1.000
_cell.length_c   1.000
_cell.angle_alpha   90.00
_cell.angle_beta   90.00
_cell.angle_gamma   90.00
#
_symmetry.space_group_name_H-M   'P 1'
#
loop_
_entity.id
_entity.type
_entity.pdbx_description
1 polymer ?
#
loop_
_entity_poly.entity_id
_entity_poly.type
_entity_poly.pdbx_seq_one_letter_code
_entity_poly.pdbx_strand_id
1 'polypeptide(L)' 'MEQYPAVGFMVRHGAKLAILTGLVLPIIGLVGVFIAGWHWIWLIAGIVSGIALWFVFKTFAELTQIIADMLLPQ' A
#
# COMPACT_ATOMS: atom_id res chain seq x y z
N MET A 1 9.55 -21.45 4.03
CA MET A 1 8.48 -20.44 4.22
C MET A 1 7.23 -20.97 4.93
N GLU A 2 7.06 -22.30 5.11
CA GLU A 2 5.92 -22.88 5.85
C GLU A 2 5.80 -22.40 7.30
N GLN A 3 6.91 -22.00 7.93
CA GLN A 3 6.94 -21.53 9.32
C GLN A 3 6.46 -20.07 9.49
N TYR A 4 6.44 -19.25 8.42
CA TYR A 4 6.01 -17.84 8.44
C TYR A 4 5.26 -17.44 7.17
N PRO A 5 4.01 -17.91 7.00
CA PRO A 5 3.24 -17.71 5.76
C PRO A 5 2.95 -16.23 5.46
N ALA A 6 2.75 -15.40 6.50
CA ALA A 6 2.51 -13.97 6.36
C ALA A 6 3.73 -13.22 5.77
N VAL A 7 4.95 -13.61 6.18
CA VAL A 7 6.19 -13.03 5.66
C VAL A 7 6.36 -13.40 4.19
N GLY A 8 6.16 -14.68 3.83
CA GLY A 8 6.22 -15.12 2.44
C GLY A 8 5.20 -14.43 1.53
N PHE A 9 3.99 -14.16 2.05
CA PHE A 9 2.99 -13.39 1.33
C PHE A 9 3.42 -11.94 1.12
N MET A 10 3.94 -11.29 2.17
CA MET A 10 4.40 -9.89 2.11
C MET A 10 5.60 -9.73 1.17
N VAL A 11 6.56 -10.65 1.17
CA VAL A 11 7.71 -10.62 0.25
C VAL A 11 7.25 -10.77 -1.21
N ARG A 12 6.28 -11.66 -1.47
CA ARG A 12 5.83 -11.94 -2.85
C ARG A 12 4.83 -10.92 -3.39
N HIS A 13 4.03 -10.30 -2.53
CA HIS A 13 2.91 -9.43 -2.94
C HIS A 13 2.99 -8.01 -2.38
N GLY A 14 3.91 -7.69 -1.46
CA GLY A 14 3.97 -6.41 -0.75
C GLY A 14 4.03 -5.20 -1.67
N ALA A 15 4.82 -5.27 -2.75
CA ALA A 15 4.87 -4.19 -3.75
C ALA A 15 3.53 -3.99 -4.47
N LYS A 16 2.84 -5.08 -4.84
CA LYS A 16 1.51 -5.01 -5.46
C LYS A 16 0.47 -4.48 -4.49
N LEU A 17 0.52 -4.92 -3.22
CA LEU A 17 -0.37 -4.45 -2.17
C LEU A 17 -0.18 -2.96 -1.91
N ALA A 18 1.06 -2.47 -1.83
CA ALA A 18 1.34 -1.05 -1.68
C ALA A 18 0.70 -0.21 -2.78
N ILE A 19 0.81 -0.64 -4.04
CA ILE A 19 0.21 0.06 -5.18
C ILE A 19 -1.32 0.04 -5.08
N LEU A 20 -1.91 -1.13 -4.79
CA LEU A 20 -3.36 -1.25 -4.65
C LEU A 20 -3.90 -0.39 -3.51
N THR A 21 -3.27 -0.43 -2.34
CA THR A 21 -3.70 0.34 -1.17
C THR A 21 -3.51 1.84 -1.38
N GLY A 22 -2.42 2.24 -2.04
CA GLY A 22 -2.17 3.64 -2.40
C GLY A 22 -3.16 4.23 -3.39
N LEU A 23 -3.68 3.42 -4.33
CA LEU A 23 -4.64 3.86 -5.34
C LEU A 23 -6.09 3.94 -4.85
N VAL A 24 -6.44 3.18 -3.80
CA VAL A 24 -7.81 3.17 -3.25
C VAL A 24 -8.27 4.57 -2.83
N LEU A 25 -7.43 5.32 -2.12
CA LEU A 25 -7.78 6.65 -1.62
C LEU A 25 -8.04 7.68 -2.74
N PRO A 26 -7.18 7.82 -3.77
CA PRO A 26 -7.46 8.64 -4.94
C PRO A 26 -8.74 8.23 -5.67
N ILE A 27 -8.98 6.92 -5.83
CA ILE A 27 -10.18 6.42 -6.52
C ILE A 27 -11.45 6.80 -5.75
N ILE A 28 -11.46 6.62 -4.43
CA ILE A 28 -12.58 7.05 -3.58
C ILE A 28 -12.78 8.55 -3.68
N GLY A 29 -11.70 9.34 -3.63
CA GLY A 29 -11.76 10.79 -3.82
C GLY A 29 -12.37 11.18 -5.17
N LEU A 30 -11.98 10.50 -6.24
CA LEU A 30 -12.48 10.74 -7.60
C LEU A 30 -13.97 10.40 -7.70
N VAL A 31 -14.37 9.22 -7.22
CA VAL A 31 -15.78 8.81 -7.15
C VAL A 31 -16.60 9.78 -6.30
N GLY A 32 -16.08 10.21 -5.15
CA GLY A 32 -16.74 11.17 -4.28
C GLY A 32 -16.98 12.52 -4.95
N VAL A 33 -15.98 13.04 -5.67
CA VAL A 33 -16.12 14.32 -6.40
C VAL A 33 -17.11 14.20 -7.56
N PHE A 34 -17.00 13.16 -8.39
CA PHE A 34 -17.79 13.05 -9.62
C PHE A 34 -19.20 12.47 -9.43
N ILE A 35 -19.42 11.63 -8.42
CA ILE A 35 -20.72 10.97 -8.17
C ILE A 35 -21.45 11.59 -6.98
N ALA A 36 -20.74 11.90 -5.89
CA ALA A 36 -21.34 12.41 -4.66
C ALA A 36 -21.25 13.94 -4.52
N GLY A 37 -20.69 14.65 -5.51
CA GLY A 37 -20.57 16.11 -5.50
C GLY A 37 -19.63 16.63 -4.41
N TRP A 38 -18.67 15.82 -3.96
CA TRP A 38 -17.70 16.27 -2.97
C TRP A 38 -16.82 17.41 -3.51
N HIS A 39 -16.40 18.28 -2.61
CA HIS A 39 -15.48 19.36 -2.95
C HIS A 39 -14.13 18.78 -3.43
N TRP A 40 -13.50 19.42 -4.43
CA TRP A 40 -12.23 18.96 -5.04
C TRP A 40 -11.08 18.79 -4.05
N ILE A 41 -11.16 19.45 -2.89
CA ILE A 41 -10.18 19.32 -1.81
C ILE A 41 -10.07 17.88 -1.28
N TRP A 42 -11.17 17.10 -1.32
CA TRP A 42 -11.18 15.70 -0.92
C TRP A 42 -10.40 14.81 -1.90
N LEU A 43 -10.38 15.16 -3.19
CA LEU A 43 -9.55 14.47 -4.17
C LEU A 43 -8.07 14.72 -3.91
N ILE A 44 -7.68 15.97 -3.60
CA ILE A 44 -6.29 16.29 -3.25
C ILE A 44 -5.87 15.57 -1.98
N ALA A 45 -6.70 15.62 -0.93
CA ALA A 45 -6.45 14.88 0.29
C ALA A 45 -6.29 13.37 0.00
N GLY A 46 -7.17 12.79 -0.82
CA GLY A 46 -7.09 11.39 -1.25
C GLY A 46 -5.80 11.06 -2.01
N ILE A 47 -5.33 11.94 -2.90
CA ILE A 47 -4.06 11.77 -3.61
C ILE A 47 -2.88 11.81 -2.63
N VAL A 48 -2.81 12.82 -1.77
CA VAL A 48 -1.71 12.99 -0.80
C VAL A 48 -1.68 11.81 0.17
N SER A 49 -2.83 11.45 0.74
CA SER A 49 -2.94 10.31 1.65
C SER A 49 -2.66 8.99 0.93
N GLY A 50 -3.05 8.82 -0.34
CA GLY A 50 -2.75 7.65 -1.16
C GLY A 50 -1.25 7.46 -1.38
N ILE A 51 -0.53 8.53 -1.71
CA ILE A 51 0.94 8.51 -1.85
C ILE A 51 1.60 8.15 -0.52
N ALA A 52 1.16 8.77 0.59
CA ALA A 52 1.68 8.47 1.91
C ALA A 52 1.46 7.00 2.30
N LEU A 53 0.26 6.47 2.04
CA LEU A 53 -0.09 5.08 2.33
C LEU A 53 0.74 4.10 1.48
N TRP A 54 0.89 4.38 0.18
CA TRP A 54 1.77 3.63 -0.72
C TRP A 54 3.19 3.57 -0.18
N PHE A 55 3.74 4.71 0.24
CA PHE A 55 5.09 4.79 0.77
C PHE A 55 5.25 3.94 2.05
N VAL A 56 4.32 4.06 2.99
CA VAL A 56 4.33 3.26 4.23
C VAL A 56 4.30 1.76 3.92
N PHE A 57 3.39 1.31 3.05
CA PHE A 57 3.31 -0.11 2.68
C PHE A 57 4.54 -0.59 1.93
N LYS A 58 5.10 0.23 1.04
CA LYS A 58 6.34 -0.08 0.32
C LYS A 58 7.49 -0.26 1.29
N THR A 59 7.70 0.68 2.21
CA THR A 59 8.74 0.58 3.24
C THR A 59 8.53 -0.64 4.13
N PHE A 60 7.29 -0.93 4.53
CA PHE A 60 7.00 -2.11 5.34
C PHE A 60 7.33 -3.42 4.60
N ALA A 61 6.99 -3.52 3.31
CA ALA A 61 7.32 -4.67 2.48
C ALA A 61 8.84 -4.85 2.32
N GLU A 62 9.57 -3.76 2.06
CA GLU A 62 11.03 -3.77 1.95
C GLU A 62 11.69 -4.19 3.28
N LEU A 63 11.26 -3.63 4.40
CA LEU A 63 11.76 -4.02 5.73
C LEU A 63 11.47 -5.49 6.03
N THR A 64 10.26 -5.96 5.69
CA THR A 64 9.90 -7.37 5.87
C THR A 64 10.79 -8.28 5.03
N GLN A 65 11.12 -7.88 3.81
CA GLN A 65 12.04 -8.61 2.95
C GLN A 65 13.45 -8.64 3.53
N ILE A 66 13.99 -7.50 3.98
CA ILE A 66 15.32 -7.44 4.61
C ILE A 66 15.39 -8.36 5.84
N ILE A 67 14.36 -8.33 6.69
CA ILE A 67 14.28 -9.19 7.88
C ILE A 67 14.18 -10.67 7.46
N ALA A 68 13.39 -10.98 6.44
CA ALA A 68 13.27 -12.34 5.92
C ALA A 68 14.63 -12.85 5.41
N ASP A 69 15.37 -12.02 4.68
CA ASP A 69 16.70 -12.34 4.15
C ASP A 69 17.73 -12.56 5.28
N MET A 70 17.62 -11.81 6.39
CA MET A 70 18.51 -11.96 7.55
C MET A 70 18.16 -13.16 8.43
N LEU A 71 16.87 -13.47 8.63
CA LEU A 71 16.41 -14.54 9.53
C LEU A 71 16.36 -15.90 8.85
N LEU A 72 16.13 -15.93 7.54
CA LEU A 72 16.06 -17.14 6.72
C LEU A 72 16.96 -16.95 5.50
N PRO A 73 18.29 -16.90 5.70
CA PRO A 73 19.22 -16.87 4.58
C PRO A 73 19.00 -18.16 3.77
N GLN A 74 18.83 -18.01 2.46
CA GLN A 74 18.75 -19.14 1.54
C GLN A 74 20.06 -19.92 1.55
#